data_AF-A0A7R9LNH4-F1
#
_entry.id   AF-A0A7R9LNH4-F1
#
_cell.length_a   1.000
_cell.length_b   1.000
_cell.length_c   1.000
_cell.angle_alpha   90.00
_cell.angle_beta   90.00
_cell.angle_gamma   90.00
#
_symmetry.space_group_name_H-M   'P 1'
#
loop_
_entity.id
_entity.type
_entity.pdbx_description
1 polymer ?
#
loop_
_entity_poly.entity_id
_entity_poly.type
_entity_poly.pdbx_seq_one_letter_code
_entity_poly.pdbx_strand_id
1 'polypeptide(L)'
;MDPRIKSAVKDTMNEKKRMSDTSDGTTDGISDGPTDERRREVAKCPEVDVIQERQHFYHIVNSFKSYKLNGFKRMSKMYRYLDSLPQRHQQLLANYRQHLEDVCKAIDSNHKVIELIVEDISNLFENIDYTTPDPQSGDQWDSKSTKPQEPLDTDKVNSVFKQLVREWTDVGANERKTCFEPILNSIEEHFGECGDRSGVQVLVPGAGLGRLPYEIARRGFSCQGNEYSLFMLFTSNFLLNKCKQRLVHTFYPWAQHFTNNMRSADQLTAVRFPDANPSDLPANCDFSMAAGNFI
;
A
#
# COMPACT_ATOMS: atom_id res chain seq x y z
N MET A 1 29.11 -3.60 -13.37
CA MET A 1 27.66 -3.67 -13.67
C MET A 1 27.16 -5.05 -13.26
N ASP A 2 26.25 -5.13 -12.30
CA ASP A 2 25.72 -6.39 -11.74
C ASP A 2 25.06 -7.24 -12.86
N PRO A 3 25.36 -8.55 -12.99
CA PRO A 3 24.75 -9.45 -13.97
C PRO A 3 23.21 -9.42 -13.98
N ARG A 4 22.59 -9.14 -12.83
CA ARG A 4 21.12 -9.06 -12.66
C ARG A 4 20.50 -7.86 -13.39
N ILE A 5 21.27 -6.78 -13.57
CA ILE A 5 20.83 -5.56 -14.28
C ILE A 5 20.80 -5.80 -15.80
N LYS A 6 21.67 -6.68 -16.33
CA LYS A 6 21.72 -6.98 -17.76
C LYS A 6 20.53 -7.83 -18.24
N SER A 7 19.99 -8.69 -17.38
CA SER A 7 18.86 -9.57 -17.72
C SER A 7 17.57 -8.77 -17.93
N ALA A 8 17.23 -7.86 -17.01
CA ALA A 8 15.99 -7.09 -17.07
C ALA A 8 15.89 -6.11 -18.26
N VAL A 9 17.04 -5.65 -18.78
CA VAL A 9 17.09 -4.72 -19.92
C VAL A 9 16.76 -5.42 -21.24
N LYS A 10 17.05 -6.72 -21.35
CA LYS A 10 16.87 -7.49 -22.60
C LYS A 10 15.39 -7.84 -22.84
N ASP A 11 14.63 -8.08 -21.78
CA ASP A 11 13.22 -8.47 -21.88
C ASP A 11 12.30 -7.29 -22.25
N THR A 12 12.68 -6.07 -21.86
CA THR A 12 11.87 -4.85 -22.13
C THR A 12 11.93 -4.41 -23.60
N MET A 13 12.92 -4.84 -24.37
CA MET A 13 13.10 -4.41 -25.78
C MET A 13 12.28 -5.24 -26.78
N ASN A 14 11.89 -6.47 -26.45
CA ASN A 14 11.14 -7.33 -27.36
C ASN A 14 9.63 -7.06 -27.38
N GLU A 15 9.09 -6.42 -26.34
CA GLU A 15 7.64 -6.23 -26.19
C GLU A 15 7.12 -4.98 -26.93
N LYS A 16 7.98 -3.98 -27.15
CA LYS A 16 7.63 -2.74 -27.88
C LYS A 16 7.47 -2.91 -29.40
N LYS A 17 7.84 -4.06 -29.97
CA LYS A 17 7.79 -4.29 -31.42
C LYS A 17 6.48 -4.94 -31.92
N ARG A 18 5.50 -5.15 -31.04
CA ARG A 18 4.22 -5.81 -31.37
C ARG A 18 2.95 -4.93 -31.31
N MET A 19 3.07 -3.64 -30.97
CA MET A 19 1.89 -2.76 -30.76
C MET A 19 1.85 -1.54 -31.69
N SER A 20 2.31 -1.68 -32.94
CA SER A 20 2.12 -0.65 -33.95
C SER A 20 1.60 -1.29 -35.23
N ASP A 21 0.29 -1.56 -35.27
CA ASP A 21 -0.50 -1.67 -36.49
C ASP A 21 -1.98 -1.71 -36.09
N THR A 22 -2.72 -0.64 -36.41
CA THR A 22 -3.99 -0.62 -37.16
C THR A 22 -4.75 0.67 -36.82
N SER A 23 -5.00 1.46 -37.85
CA SER A 23 -5.73 2.71 -37.87
C SER A 23 -7.10 2.57 -38.55
N ASP A 24 -8.00 3.50 -38.19
CA ASP A 24 -8.91 4.26 -39.07
C ASP A 24 -10.40 3.89 -39.16
N GLY A 25 -11.27 4.93 -39.18
CA GLY A 25 -12.69 4.84 -39.56
C GLY A 25 -13.70 5.80 -38.88
N THR A 26 -13.85 7.02 -39.41
CA THR A 26 -14.92 8.06 -39.22
C THR A 26 -16.20 7.65 -40.01
N THR A 27 -17.49 7.99 -39.73
CA THR A 27 -18.24 9.29 -39.73
C THR A 27 -19.74 9.15 -39.35
N ASP A 28 -20.27 10.17 -38.64
CA ASP A 28 -21.55 10.92 -38.68
C ASP A 28 -22.99 10.32 -38.85
N GLY A 29 -23.91 10.87 -38.03
CA GLY A 29 -25.38 10.91 -38.22
C GLY A 29 -26.12 11.70 -37.11
N ILE A 30 -27.00 12.65 -37.47
CA ILE A 30 -27.64 13.72 -36.64
C ILE A 30 -29.16 13.48 -36.42
N SER A 31 -29.71 14.10 -35.34
CA SER A 31 -31.11 14.42 -34.93
C SER A 31 -31.94 13.32 -34.23
N ASP A 32 -32.86 13.56 -33.27
CA ASP A 32 -33.59 14.75 -32.80
C ASP A 32 -34.28 14.46 -31.42
N GLY A 33 -34.53 15.48 -30.60
CA GLY A 33 -35.68 15.56 -29.67
C GLY A 33 -35.57 15.01 -28.22
N PRO A 34 -36.01 15.76 -27.17
CA PRO A 34 -35.87 15.37 -25.77
C PRO A 34 -37.11 14.62 -25.25
N THR A 35 -36.92 13.46 -24.64
CA THR A 35 -37.97 12.80 -23.85
C THR A 35 -37.49 12.54 -22.42
N ASP A 36 -38.29 13.07 -21.52
CA ASP A 36 -38.31 12.93 -20.07
C ASP A 36 -38.13 11.47 -19.62
N GLU A 37 -36.92 11.12 -19.15
CA GLU A 37 -36.66 9.90 -18.38
C GLU A 37 -36.04 10.26 -17.02
N ARG A 38 -36.89 10.72 -16.10
CA ARG A 38 -36.60 10.61 -14.67
C ARG A 38 -36.65 9.15 -14.25
N ARG A 39 -35.57 8.72 -13.60
CA ARG A 39 -35.48 7.57 -12.67
C ARG A 39 -35.69 6.19 -13.30
N ARG A 40 -34.64 5.66 -13.90
CA ARG A 40 -34.26 4.26 -13.71
C ARG A 40 -32.86 4.25 -13.10
N GLU A 41 -32.80 4.25 -11.75
CA GLU A 41 -31.64 3.69 -11.07
C GLU A 41 -31.56 2.23 -11.50
N VAL A 42 -30.71 1.96 -12.48
CA VAL A 42 -30.34 0.61 -12.87
C VAL A 42 -29.70 0.00 -11.64
N ALA A 43 -30.38 -0.95 -11.01
CA ALA A 43 -29.78 -1.82 -10.01
C ALA A 43 -28.48 -2.39 -10.63
N LYS A 44 -27.32 -1.98 -10.10
CA LYS A 44 -26.02 -2.53 -10.48
C LYS A 44 -26.14 -4.05 -10.40
N CYS A 45 -25.90 -4.74 -11.51
CA CYS A 45 -25.89 -6.20 -11.52
C CYS A 45 -24.79 -6.67 -10.55
N PRO A 46 -25.11 -7.47 -9.51
CA PRO A 46 -24.14 -7.85 -8.47
C PRO A 46 -22.87 -8.51 -9.04
N GLU A 47 -23.01 -9.21 -10.16
CA GLU A 47 -21.93 -9.93 -10.83
C GLU A 47 -20.84 -9.00 -11.42
N VAL A 48 -21.24 -7.82 -11.91
CA VAL A 48 -20.29 -6.84 -12.48
C VAL A 48 -19.44 -6.18 -11.39
N ASP A 49 -20.03 -5.94 -10.21
CA ASP A 49 -19.33 -5.35 -9.06
C ASP A 49 -18.25 -6.30 -8.54
N VAL A 50 -18.56 -7.60 -8.44
CA VAL A 50 -17.61 -8.64 -8.00
C VAL A 50 -16.42 -8.77 -8.95
N ILE A 51 -16.64 -8.69 -10.26
CA ILE A 51 -15.55 -8.73 -11.25
C ILE A 51 -14.65 -7.50 -11.11
N GLN A 52 -15.23 -6.31 -10.95
CA GLN A 52 -14.47 -5.07 -10.75
C GLN A 52 -13.66 -5.09 -9.45
N GLU A 53 -14.23 -5.61 -8.36
CA GLU A 53 -13.51 -5.78 -7.10
C GLU A 53 -12.35 -6.77 -7.22
N ARG A 54 -12.51 -7.88 -7.95
CA ARG A 54 -11.43 -8.84 -8.24
C ARG A 54 -10.32 -8.21 -9.07
N GLN A 55 -10.66 -7.51 -10.16
CA GLN A 55 -9.68 -6.81 -10.97
C GLN A 55 -8.94 -5.74 -10.17
N HIS A 56 -9.65 -5.00 -9.33
CA HIS A 56 -9.06 -4.02 -8.43
C HIS A 56 -8.11 -4.71 -7.46
N PHE A 57 -8.52 -5.80 -6.80
CA PHE A 57 -7.66 -6.58 -5.90
C PHE A 57 -6.34 -6.97 -6.58
N TYR A 58 -6.40 -7.60 -7.75
CA TYR A 58 -5.21 -8.00 -8.51
C TYR A 58 -4.30 -6.81 -8.87
N HIS A 59 -4.89 -5.68 -9.27
CA HIS A 59 -4.14 -4.45 -9.54
C HIS A 59 -3.35 -3.99 -8.32
N ILE A 60 -3.94 -4.01 -7.12
CA ILE A 60 -3.29 -3.61 -5.88
C ILE A 60 -2.18 -4.60 -5.50
N VAL A 61 -2.41 -5.91 -5.66
CA VAL A 61 -1.37 -6.93 -5.46
C VAL A 61 -0.18 -6.69 -6.39
N ASN A 62 -0.44 -6.43 -7.67
CA ASN A 62 0.62 -6.12 -8.63
C ASN A 62 1.36 -4.83 -8.26
N SER A 63 0.64 -3.81 -7.76
CA SER A 63 1.24 -2.56 -7.26
C SER A 63 2.29 -2.83 -6.18
N PHE A 64 1.94 -3.62 -5.16
CA PHE A 64 2.89 -4.05 -4.12
C PHE A 64 4.09 -4.82 -4.71
N LYS A 65 3.84 -5.86 -5.51
CA LYS A 65 4.89 -6.69 -6.12
C LYS A 65 5.84 -5.88 -7.01
N SER A 66 5.32 -4.87 -7.71
CA SER A 66 6.10 -4.02 -8.62
C SER A 66 7.03 -3.01 -7.91
N TYR A 67 6.92 -2.83 -6.59
CA TYR A 67 7.69 -1.85 -5.82
C TYR A 67 9.20 -1.89 -6.11
N LYS A 68 9.79 -3.09 -6.04
CA LYS A 68 11.23 -3.30 -6.25
C LYS A 68 11.61 -3.03 -7.71
N LEU A 69 10.81 -3.53 -8.65
CA LEU A 69 11.01 -3.31 -10.08
C LEU A 69 11.03 -1.81 -10.41
N ASN A 70 10.06 -1.05 -9.91
CA ASN A 70 9.94 0.38 -10.17
C ASN A 70 11.08 1.17 -9.49
N GLY A 71 11.44 0.80 -8.26
CA GLY A 71 12.61 1.35 -7.57
C GLY A 71 13.91 1.13 -8.38
N PHE A 72 14.15 -0.08 -8.87
CA PHE A 72 15.36 -0.41 -9.63
C PHE A 72 15.38 0.21 -11.03
N LYS A 73 14.22 0.38 -11.68
CA LYS A 73 14.11 1.17 -12.92
C LYS A 73 14.56 2.61 -12.68
N ARG A 74 14.13 3.24 -11.59
CA ARG A 74 14.60 4.57 -11.19
C ARG A 74 16.10 4.58 -10.92
N MET A 75 16.64 3.58 -10.21
CA MET A 75 18.08 3.50 -9.91
C MET A 75 18.91 3.36 -11.17
N SER A 76 18.48 2.50 -12.10
CA SER A 76 19.11 2.36 -13.41
C SER A 76 19.16 3.68 -14.17
N LYS A 77 18.08 4.47 -14.13
CA LYS A 77 18.04 5.81 -14.72
C LYS A 77 19.06 6.75 -14.08
N MET A 78 19.18 6.74 -12.75
CA MET A 78 20.15 7.56 -12.01
C MET A 78 21.60 7.19 -12.31
N TYR A 79 21.93 5.89 -12.37
CA TYR A 79 23.27 5.46 -12.77
C TYR A 79 23.63 5.93 -14.18
N ARG A 80 22.72 5.80 -15.16
CA ARG A 80 22.96 6.32 -16.52
C ARG A 80 23.23 7.82 -16.53
N TYR A 81 22.54 8.59 -15.69
CA TYR A 81 22.81 10.02 -15.57
C TYR A 81 24.21 10.28 -15.03
N LEU A 82 24.63 9.59 -13.97
CA LEU A 82 25.99 9.70 -13.44
C LEU A 82 27.04 9.31 -14.47
N ASP A 83 26.84 8.19 -15.16
CA ASP A 83 27.78 7.67 -16.16
C ASP A 83 27.89 8.60 -17.38
N SER A 84 26.86 9.41 -17.66
CA SER A 84 26.86 10.40 -18.75
C SER A 84 27.61 11.70 -18.42
N LEU A 85 27.96 11.94 -17.15
CA LEU A 85 28.68 13.15 -16.74
C LEU A 85 30.17 13.08 -17.14
N PRO A 86 30.86 14.21 -17.32
CA PRO A 86 32.31 14.22 -17.49
C PRO A 86 33.04 13.52 -16.32
N GLN A 87 34.16 12.85 -16.60
CA GLN A 87 34.90 12.03 -15.62
C GLN A 87 35.25 12.78 -14.34
N ARG A 88 35.62 14.07 -14.44
CA ARG A 88 35.87 14.93 -13.28
C ARG A 88 34.65 15.04 -12.35
N HIS A 89 33.44 15.20 -12.90
CA HIS A 89 32.21 15.28 -12.10
C HIS A 89 31.83 13.92 -11.51
N GLN A 90 32.09 12.82 -12.24
CA GLN A 90 31.88 11.47 -11.70
C GLN A 90 32.76 11.21 -10.47
N GLN A 91 34.01 11.66 -10.49
CA GLN A 91 34.93 11.54 -9.34
C GLN A 91 34.42 12.33 -8.12
N LEU A 92 33.90 13.55 -8.32
CA LEU A 92 33.30 14.36 -7.24
C LEU A 92 32.05 13.69 -6.63
N LEU A 93 31.36 12.84 -7.40
CA LEU A 93 30.12 12.15 -7.01
C LEU A 93 30.35 10.68 -6.64
N ALA A 94 31.58 10.25 -6.36
CA ALA A 94 31.87 8.87 -5.96
C ALA A 94 31.05 8.42 -4.73
N ASN A 95 30.93 9.29 -3.72
CA ASN A 95 30.10 9.03 -2.54
C ASN A 95 28.60 8.93 -2.88
N TYR A 96 28.13 9.68 -3.87
CA TYR A 96 26.74 9.60 -4.32
C TYR A 96 26.48 8.29 -5.08
N ARG A 97 27.46 7.78 -5.83
CA ARG A 97 27.34 6.44 -6.44
C ARG A 97 27.19 5.36 -5.35
N GLN A 98 28.00 5.41 -4.30
CA GLN A 98 27.88 4.47 -3.18
C GLN A 98 26.51 4.59 -2.49
N HIS A 99 26.04 5.83 -2.29
CA HIS A 99 24.71 6.10 -1.74
C HIS A 99 23.59 5.46 -2.57
N LEU A 100 23.65 5.50 -3.90
CA LEU A 100 22.67 4.82 -4.76
C LEU A 100 22.69 3.29 -4.59
N GLU A 101 23.85 2.70 -4.30
CA GLU A 101 23.93 1.26 -4.01
C GLU A 101 23.25 0.94 -2.68
N ASP A 102 23.41 1.80 -1.68
CA ASP A 102 22.75 1.63 -0.38
C ASP A 102 21.24 1.85 -0.48
N VAL A 103 20.78 2.76 -1.35
CA VAL A 103 19.36 2.91 -1.69
C VAL A 103 18.81 1.64 -2.35
N CYS A 104 19.55 0.97 -3.23
CA CYS A 104 19.13 -0.33 -3.77
C CYS A 104 18.95 -1.38 -2.66
N LYS A 105 19.87 -1.45 -1.69
CA LYS A 105 19.75 -2.36 -0.53
C LYS A 105 18.53 -2.03 0.34
N ALA A 106 18.25 -0.74 0.54
CA ALA A 106 17.07 -0.28 1.27
C ALA A 106 15.77 -0.67 0.56
N ILE A 107 15.70 -0.51 -0.77
CA ILE A 107 14.56 -0.97 -1.61
C ILE A 107 14.40 -2.49 -1.50
N ASP A 108 15.49 -3.25 -1.53
CA ASP A 108 15.45 -4.70 -1.32
C ASP A 108 14.91 -5.08 0.06
N SER A 109 15.33 -4.39 1.12
CA SER A 109 14.82 -4.61 2.48
C SER A 109 13.32 -4.31 2.60
N ASN A 110 12.86 -3.22 1.99
CA ASN A 110 11.44 -2.86 1.96
C ASN A 110 10.62 -3.89 1.18
N HIS A 111 11.17 -4.44 0.10
CA HIS A 111 10.47 -5.47 -0.68
C HIS A 111 10.22 -6.73 0.13
N LYS A 112 11.14 -7.14 1.02
CA LYS A 112 10.90 -8.27 1.93
C LYS A 112 9.72 -8.02 2.88
N VAL A 113 9.53 -6.78 3.34
CA VAL A 113 8.35 -6.41 4.13
C VAL A 113 7.09 -6.50 3.28
N ILE A 114 7.15 -6.06 2.02
CA ILE A 114 6.02 -6.20 1.09
C ILE A 114 5.68 -7.67 0.84
N GLU A 115 6.67 -8.55 0.67
CA GLU A 115 6.44 -9.98 0.52
C GLU A 115 5.64 -10.54 1.70
N LEU A 116 5.98 -10.16 2.93
CA LEU A 116 5.22 -10.54 4.14
C LEU A 116 3.80 -9.97 4.15
N ILE A 117 3.60 -8.74 3.66
CA ILE A 117 2.27 -8.12 3.57
C ILE A 117 1.38 -8.89 2.59
N VAL A 118 1.94 -9.35 1.46
CA VAL A 118 1.17 -10.01 0.39
C VAL A 118 1.15 -11.54 0.47
N GLU A 119 1.83 -12.15 1.44
CA GLU A 119 1.96 -13.61 1.55
C GLU A 119 0.60 -14.28 1.80
N ASP A 120 -0.23 -13.71 2.67
CA ASP A 120 -1.48 -14.32 3.16
C ASP A 120 -2.76 -13.62 2.70
N ILE A 121 -2.67 -12.68 1.75
CA ILE A 121 -3.84 -11.88 1.33
C ILE A 121 -4.90 -12.68 0.59
N SER A 122 -4.56 -13.86 0.06
CA SER A 122 -5.53 -14.74 -0.59
C SER A 122 -6.62 -15.24 0.36
N ASN A 123 -6.36 -15.24 1.68
CA ASN A 123 -7.32 -15.62 2.71
C ASN A 123 -7.88 -14.40 3.47
N LEU A 124 -7.65 -13.18 2.97
CA LEU A 124 -8.01 -11.96 3.68
C LEU A 124 -9.52 -11.71 3.76
N PHE A 125 -10.26 -12.09 2.72
CA PHE A 125 -11.70 -11.88 2.63
C PHE A 125 -12.41 -13.23 2.58
N GLU A 126 -13.21 -13.54 3.61
CA GLU A 126 -13.92 -14.82 3.75
C GLU A 126 -14.91 -15.08 2.60
N ASN A 127 -15.38 -14.03 1.93
CA ASN A 127 -16.47 -14.09 0.96
C ASN A 127 -16.01 -14.15 -0.51
N ILE A 128 -14.72 -14.03 -0.80
CA ILE A 128 -14.23 -13.97 -2.19
C ILE A 128 -12.99 -14.84 -2.35
N ASP A 129 -13.13 -15.94 -3.09
CA ASP A 129 -12.00 -16.71 -3.57
C ASP A 129 -11.32 -15.94 -4.72
N TYR A 130 -10.15 -15.35 -4.45
CA TYR A 130 -9.30 -14.68 -5.45
C TYR A 130 -8.23 -15.64 -6.01
N THR A 131 -8.27 -16.94 -5.70
CA THR A 131 -7.30 -17.93 -6.18
C THR A 131 -7.79 -18.70 -7.40
N THR A 132 -9.10 -18.74 -7.65
CA THR A 132 -9.67 -19.33 -8.86
C THR A 132 -9.67 -18.32 -10.02
N PRO A 133 -8.95 -18.58 -11.12
CA PRO A 133 -9.10 -17.80 -12.34
C PRO A 133 -10.54 -17.90 -12.83
N ASP A 134 -11.19 -16.77 -13.08
CA ASP A 134 -12.53 -16.78 -13.66
C ASP A 134 -12.44 -17.29 -15.11
N PRO A 135 -13.08 -18.43 -15.45
CA PRO A 135 -13.06 -19.01 -16.79
C PRO A 135 -13.59 -18.07 -17.88
N GLN A 136 -14.42 -17.08 -17.53
CA GLN A 136 -15.03 -16.14 -18.47
C GLN A 136 -14.23 -14.85 -18.67
N SER A 137 -13.37 -14.49 -17.72
CA SER A 137 -12.68 -13.19 -17.74
C SER A 137 -11.59 -13.07 -18.81
N GLY A 138 -11.11 -14.17 -19.41
CA GLY A 138 -9.97 -14.16 -20.34
C GLY A 138 -8.64 -13.69 -19.73
N ASP A 139 -8.67 -13.10 -18.54
CA ASP A 139 -7.53 -12.66 -17.76
C ASP A 139 -6.95 -13.86 -17.00
N GLN A 140 -5.97 -14.51 -17.62
CA GLN A 140 -5.02 -15.33 -16.87
C GLN A 140 -4.21 -14.41 -15.95
N TRP A 141 -4.73 -14.19 -14.74
CA TRP A 141 -3.94 -13.65 -13.65
C TRP A 141 -2.85 -14.67 -13.28
N ASP A 142 -1.65 -14.46 -13.82
CA ASP A 142 -0.47 -15.17 -13.36
C ASP A 142 0.04 -14.50 -12.09
N SER A 143 -0.22 -15.13 -10.94
CA SER A 143 0.27 -14.70 -9.63
C SER A 143 1.80 -14.50 -9.56
N LYS A 144 2.56 -15.04 -10.53
CA LYS A 144 4.01 -14.89 -10.65
C LYS A 144 4.42 -13.77 -11.61
N SER A 145 3.51 -13.25 -12.43
CA SER A 145 3.81 -12.17 -13.38
C SER A 145 3.71 -10.82 -12.70
N THR A 146 4.81 -10.06 -12.73
CA THR A 146 4.84 -8.67 -12.25
C THR A 146 4.78 -7.74 -13.46
N LYS A 147 3.64 -7.09 -13.68
CA LYS A 147 3.48 -6.13 -14.78
C LYS A 147 4.01 -4.75 -14.33
N PRO A 148 4.65 -3.96 -15.22
CA PRO A 148 4.93 -2.56 -14.94
C PRO A 148 3.66 -1.82 -14.50
N GLN A 149 3.79 -0.92 -13.54
CA GLN A 149 2.67 -0.15 -12.99
C GLN A 149 2.86 1.34 -13.30
N GLU A 150 1.74 2.05 -13.33
CA GLU A 150 1.73 3.50 -13.50
C GLU A 150 2.42 4.19 -12.31
N PRO A 151 3.03 5.38 -12.50
CA PRO A 151 3.71 6.10 -11.43
C PRO A 151 2.84 6.33 -10.18
N LEU A 152 1.55 6.58 -10.39
CA LEU A 152 0.57 6.86 -9.34
C LEU A 152 0.43 5.69 -8.34
N ASP A 153 0.51 4.45 -8.82
CA ASP A 153 0.37 3.27 -7.95
C ASP A 153 1.63 3.03 -7.11
N THR A 154 2.80 3.39 -7.64
CA THR A 154 4.06 3.36 -6.88
C THR A 154 4.01 4.38 -5.72
N ASP A 155 3.40 5.54 -5.94
CA ASP A 155 3.22 6.57 -4.91
C ASP A 155 2.26 6.11 -3.80
N LYS A 156 1.26 5.27 -4.12
CA LYS A 156 0.38 4.66 -3.11
C LYS A 156 1.12 3.68 -2.19
N VAL A 157 1.97 2.80 -2.73
CA VAL A 157 2.80 1.90 -1.91
C VAL A 157 3.75 2.70 -1.01
N ASN A 158 4.38 3.75 -1.54
CA ASN A 158 5.20 4.64 -0.71
C ASN A 158 4.38 5.36 0.37
N SER A 159 3.11 5.67 0.11
CA SER A 159 2.20 6.26 1.10
C SER A 159 1.83 5.29 2.21
N VAL A 160 1.69 3.99 1.91
CA VAL A 160 1.53 2.94 2.94
C VAL A 160 2.72 2.92 3.89
N PHE A 161 3.96 3.01 3.38
CA PHE A 161 5.13 3.08 4.27
C PHE A 161 5.14 4.30 5.18
N LYS A 162 4.65 5.45 4.70
CA LYS A 162 4.49 6.66 5.54
C LYS A 162 3.42 6.44 6.61
N GLN A 163 2.30 5.83 6.24
CA GLN A 163 1.24 5.49 7.18
C GLN A 163 1.75 4.50 8.23
N LEU A 164 2.58 3.53 7.83
CA LEU A 164 3.22 2.58 8.74
C LEU A 164 4.13 3.29 9.76
N VAL A 165 4.92 4.28 9.32
CA VAL A 165 5.69 5.15 10.23
C VAL A 165 4.76 5.83 11.22
N ARG A 166 3.73 6.52 10.73
CA ARG A 166 2.77 7.25 11.57
C ARG A 166 2.12 6.34 12.60
N GLU A 167 1.66 5.16 12.20
CA GLU A 167 0.77 4.35 13.02
C GLU A 167 1.46 3.27 13.87
N TRP A 168 2.61 2.73 13.46
CA TRP A 168 3.18 1.53 14.11
C TRP A 168 4.69 1.62 14.38
N THR A 169 5.22 2.84 14.43
CA THR A 169 6.63 3.07 14.82
C THR A 169 6.74 4.05 15.97
N ASP A 170 7.87 4.05 16.65
CA ASP A 170 8.24 5.04 17.66
C ASP A 170 8.45 6.43 17.05
N VAL A 171 8.95 6.51 15.81
CA VAL A 171 9.09 7.77 15.05
C VAL A 171 7.76 8.50 14.91
N GLY A 172 6.66 7.77 14.69
CA GLY A 172 5.31 8.34 14.59
C GLY A 172 4.66 8.71 15.93
N ALA A 173 5.29 8.42 17.08
CA ALA A 173 4.64 8.54 18.39
C ALA A 173 4.17 9.96 18.72
N ASN A 174 4.97 10.98 18.39
CA ASN A 174 4.58 12.37 18.64
C ASN A 174 3.41 12.83 17.76
N GLU A 175 3.37 12.35 16.51
CA GLU A 175 2.27 12.62 15.59
C GLU A 175 0.98 11.96 16.08
N ARG A 176 1.06 10.68 16.50
CA ARG A 176 -0.07 10.00 17.14
C ARG A 176 -0.52 10.69 18.42
N LYS A 177 0.39 11.14 19.26
CA LYS A 177 0.03 11.88 20.48
C LYS A 177 -0.75 13.15 20.15
N THR A 178 -0.35 13.88 19.12
CA THR A 178 -1.08 15.10 18.70
C THR A 178 -2.45 14.80 18.10
N CYS A 179 -2.60 13.71 17.34
CA CYS A 179 -3.84 13.40 16.62
C CYS A 179 -4.81 12.49 17.39
N PHE A 180 -4.30 11.43 18.02
CA PHE A 180 -5.10 10.38 18.65
C PHE A 180 -5.43 10.73 20.10
N GLU A 181 -4.49 11.29 20.86
CA GLU A 181 -4.70 11.57 22.29
C GLU A 181 -5.94 12.45 22.55
N PRO A 182 -6.23 13.52 21.78
CA PRO A 182 -7.45 14.29 21.98
C PRO A 182 -8.72 13.46 21.79
N ILE A 183 -8.76 12.57 20.80
CA ILE A 183 -9.91 11.68 20.53
C ILE A 183 -10.07 10.68 21.68
N LEU A 184 -8.96 10.07 22.10
CA LEU A 184 -8.92 9.08 23.16
C LEU A 184 -9.35 9.68 24.50
N ASN A 185 -8.89 10.89 24.81
CA ASN A 185 -9.28 11.63 26.00
C ASN A 185 -10.77 11.99 25.98
N SER A 186 -11.30 12.43 24.84
CA SER A 186 -12.74 12.70 24.72
C SER A 186 -13.58 11.44 24.97
N ILE A 187 -13.15 10.26 24.47
CA ILE A 187 -13.85 9.00 24.75
C ILE A 187 -13.81 8.68 26.24
N GLU A 188 -12.64 8.82 26.88
CA GLU A 188 -12.49 8.59 28.33
C GLU A 188 -13.31 9.60 29.17
N GLU A 189 -13.41 10.86 28.76
CA GLU A 189 -14.21 11.88 29.45
C GLU A 189 -15.71 11.56 29.41
N HIS A 190 -16.21 11.07 28.27
CA HIS A 190 -17.65 10.82 28.09
C HIS A 190 -18.08 9.44 28.59
N PHE A 191 -17.19 8.44 28.53
CA PHE A 191 -17.53 7.03 28.73
C PHE A 191 -16.60 6.30 29.72
N GLY A 192 -15.57 6.96 30.26
CA GLY A 192 -14.57 6.32 31.12
C GLY A 192 -15.07 5.94 32.50
N GLU A 193 -16.11 6.62 33.01
CA GLU A 193 -16.81 6.30 34.26
C GLU A 193 -18.00 5.35 34.06
N CYS A 194 -18.33 4.95 32.81
CA CYS A 194 -19.32 3.90 32.59
C CYS A 194 -18.81 2.60 33.22
N GLY A 195 -19.62 2.00 34.10
CA GLY A 195 -19.23 0.80 34.84
C GLY A 195 -18.82 -0.37 33.94
N ASP A 196 -19.42 -0.49 32.76
CA ASP A 196 -19.03 -1.44 31.73
C ASP A 196 -18.56 -0.72 30.46
N ARG A 197 -17.24 -0.58 30.32
CA ARG A 197 -16.60 0.00 29.13
C ARG A 197 -16.82 -0.85 27.88
N SER A 198 -16.95 -2.17 28.03
CA SER A 198 -17.12 -3.08 26.89
C SER A 198 -18.49 -2.93 26.22
N GLY A 199 -19.48 -2.41 26.95
CA GLY A 199 -20.79 -2.06 26.39
C GLY A 199 -20.78 -0.83 25.48
N VAL A 200 -19.71 -0.03 25.48
CA VAL A 200 -19.60 1.16 24.62
C VAL A 200 -18.95 0.78 23.31
N GLN A 201 -19.72 0.91 22.22
CA GLN A 201 -19.30 0.56 20.87
C GLN A 201 -18.84 1.79 20.10
N VAL A 202 -17.58 1.78 19.66
CA VAL A 202 -16.94 2.87 18.94
C VAL A 202 -16.64 2.45 17.51
N LEU A 203 -17.10 3.22 16.54
CA LEU A 203 -16.77 3.03 15.13
C LEU A 203 -15.75 4.09 14.69
N VAL A 204 -14.69 3.65 14.00
CA VAL A 204 -13.65 4.52 13.43
C VAL A 204 -13.64 4.38 11.91
N PRO A 205 -14.34 5.26 11.18
CA PRO A 205 -14.29 5.29 9.71
C PRO A 205 -12.92 5.76 9.22
N GLY A 206 -12.43 5.18 8.11
CA GLY A 206 -11.12 5.52 7.56
C GLY A 206 -9.98 5.17 8.52
N ALA A 207 -10.02 3.96 9.08
CA ALA A 207 -9.13 3.50 10.14
C ALA A 207 -7.66 3.30 9.71
N GLY A 208 -7.34 3.36 8.41
CA GLY A 208 -5.99 3.17 7.91
C GLY A 208 -5.41 1.82 8.32
N LEU A 209 -4.28 1.83 9.03
CA LEU A 209 -3.60 0.63 9.54
C LEU A 209 -4.11 0.18 10.92
N GLY A 210 -5.21 0.76 11.40
CA GLY A 210 -5.93 0.28 12.58
C GLY A 210 -5.30 0.64 13.92
N ARG A 211 -4.35 1.59 14.00
CA ARG A 211 -3.72 1.95 15.27
C ARG A 211 -4.69 2.64 16.22
N LEU A 212 -5.49 3.60 15.74
CA LEU A 212 -6.46 4.30 16.59
C LEU A 212 -7.54 3.34 17.14
N PRO A 213 -8.19 2.50 16.32
CA PRO A 213 -9.08 1.44 16.83
C PRO A 213 -8.42 0.53 17.87
N TYR A 214 -7.18 0.11 17.63
CA TYR A 214 -6.41 -0.69 18.58
C TYR A 214 -6.21 0.04 19.92
N GLU A 215 -5.89 1.34 19.92
CA GLU A 215 -5.71 2.13 21.15
C GLU A 215 -7.03 2.37 21.91
N ILE A 216 -8.16 2.44 21.21
CA ILE A 216 -9.51 2.52 21.82
C ILE A 216 -9.85 1.17 22.47
N ALA A 217 -9.69 0.09 21.71
CA ALA A 217 -9.88 -1.28 22.16
C ALA A 217 -9.05 -1.59 23.41
N ARG A 218 -7.77 -1.20 23.41
CA ARG A 218 -6.85 -1.38 24.55
C ARG A 218 -7.29 -0.65 25.83
N ARG A 219 -8.12 0.39 25.74
CA ARG A 219 -8.71 1.10 26.90
C ARG A 219 -9.96 0.41 27.46
N GLY A 220 -10.38 -0.70 26.87
CA GLY A 220 -11.50 -1.54 27.32
C GLY A 220 -12.82 -1.27 26.60
N PHE A 221 -12.83 -0.39 25.59
CA PHE A 221 -14.00 -0.13 24.75
C PHE A 221 -14.13 -1.18 23.64
N SER A 222 -15.35 -1.44 23.18
CA SER A 222 -15.57 -2.25 21.97
C SER A 222 -15.36 -1.35 20.76
N CYS A 223 -14.43 -1.70 19.87
CA CYS A 223 -14.05 -0.84 18.75
C CYS A 223 -14.03 -1.59 17.42
N GLN A 224 -14.69 -1.00 16.42
CA GLN A 224 -14.59 -1.42 15.04
C GLN A 224 -13.92 -0.31 14.21
N GLY A 225 -12.85 -0.64 13.49
CA GLY A 225 -12.35 0.21 12.42
C GLY A 225 -13.05 -0.13 11.10
N ASN A 226 -13.23 0.86 10.22
CA ASN A 226 -13.67 0.65 8.85
C ASN A 226 -12.63 1.24 7.88
N GLU A 227 -12.28 0.50 6.84
CA GLU A 227 -11.36 0.98 5.80
C GLU A 227 -11.77 0.45 4.42
N TYR A 228 -11.60 1.29 3.40
CA TYR A 228 -11.95 0.96 2.01
C TYR A 228 -10.72 0.59 1.19
N SER A 229 -9.57 1.21 1.45
CA SER A 229 -8.36 1.02 0.66
C SER A 229 -7.73 -0.34 0.90
N LEU A 230 -7.67 -1.16 -0.16
CA LEU A 230 -6.96 -2.45 -0.12
C LEU A 230 -5.48 -2.31 0.27
N PHE A 231 -4.83 -1.19 -0.09
CA PHE A 231 -3.46 -0.89 0.34
C PHE A 231 -3.31 -0.86 1.87
N MET A 232 -4.28 -0.22 2.53
CA MET A 232 -4.32 -0.12 4.00
C MET A 232 -4.76 -1.45 4.61
N LEU A 233 -5.79 -2.10 4.06
CA LEU A 233 -6.32 -3.37 4.57
C LEU A 233 -5.27 -4.50 4.54
N PHE A 234 -4.50 -4.63 3.46
CA PHE A 234 -3.45 -5.67 3.36
C PHE A 234 -2.41 -5.48 4.47
N THR A 235 -1.97 -4.24 4.64
CA THR A 235 -0.94 -3.88 5.63
C THR A 235 -1.48 -3.97 7.05
N SER A 236 -2.71 -3.52 7.29
CA SER A 236 -3.42 -3.61 8.57
C SER A 236 -3.58 -5.06 9.02
N ASN A 237 -4.01 -5.94 8.12
CA ASN A 237 -4.11 -7.38 8.39
C ASN A 237 -2.76 -7.99 8.78
N PHE A 238 -1.70 -7.68 8.03
CA PHE A 238 -0.36 -8.14 8.37
C PHE A 238 0.08 -7.67 9.76
N LEU A 239 -0.15 -6.40 10.09
CA LEU A 239 0.20 -5.84 11.38
C LEU A 239 -0.60 -6.50 12.50
N LEU A 240 -1.92 -6.43 12.45
CA LEU A 240 -2.81 -6.84 13.54
C LEU A 240 -2.80 -8.36 13.76
N ASN A 241 -2.73 -9.14 12.67
CA ASN A 241 -2.90 -10.58 12.75
C ASN A 241 -1.59 -11.36 12.72
N LYS A 242 -0.53 -10.85 12.09
CA LYS A 242 0.73 -11.59 11.89
C LYS A 242 1.89 -11.07 12.74
N CYS A 243 1.92 -9.79 13.10
CA CYS A 243 2.96 -9.28 13.99
C CYS A 243 2.65 -9.63 15.45
N LYS A 244 3.44 -10.50 16.07
CA LYS A 244 3.25 -10.98 17.45
C LYS A 244 4.32 -10.49 18.44
N GLN A 245 5.22 -9.63 17.98
CA GLN A 245 6.36 -9.14 18.74
C GLN A 245 6.69 -7.71 18.33
N ARG A 246 7.28 -6.95 19.26
CA ARG A 246 7.65 -5.56 19.03
C ARG A 246 8.96 -5.46 18.24
N LEU A 247 9.03 -4.47 17.34
CA LEU A 247 10.23 -4.06 16.61
C LEU A 247 10.89 -5.18 15.78
N VAL A 248 10.12 -6.18 15.34
CA VAL A 248 10.65 -7.35 14.62
C VAL A 248 11.02 -7.06 13.17
N HIS A 249 10.40 -6.05 12.55
CA HIS A 249 10.64 -5.72 11.15
C HIS A 249 11.40 -4.39 11.05
N THR A 250 12.33 -4.30 10.10
CA THR A 250 13.08 -3.09 9.78
C THR A 250 12.85 -2.70 8.33
N PHE A 251 12.58 -1.43 8.08
CA PHE A 251 12.33 -0.88 6.74
C PHE A 251 12.86 0.56 6.63
N TYR A 252 12.87 1.08 5.41
CA TYR A 252 13.45 2.36 5.01
C TYR A 252 12.37 3.20 4.32
N PRO A 253 11.50 3.89 5.07
CA PRO A 253 10.32 4.59 4.51
C PRO A 253 10.69 5.67 3.48
N TRP A 254 11.90 6.22 3.58
CA TRP A 254 12.37 7.33 2.76
C TRP A 254 13.24 6.89 1.58
N ALA A 255 13.48 5.59 1.39
CA ALA A 255 14.43 5.09 0.40
C ALA A 255 14.13 5.58 -1.04
N GLN A 256 12.87 5.76 -1.40
CA GLN A 256 12.48 6.25 -2.73
C GLN A 256 12.25 7.77 -2.81
N HIS A 257 12.52 8.53 -1.76
CA HIS A 257 12.45 9.99 -1.72
C HIS A 257 13.81 10.63 -2.03
N PHE A 258 13.93 11.30 -3.18
CA PHE A 258 15.19 11.87 -3.67
C PHE A 258 15.27 13.39 -3.57
N THR A 259 14.22 14.04 -3.09
CA THR A 259 14.12 15.50 -2.97
C THR A 259 14.07 15.88 -1.50
N ASN A 260 14.59 17.08 -1.18
CA ASN A 260 14.58 17.66 0.17
C ASN A 260 15.29 16.81 1.24
N ASN A 261 16.27 15.99 0.85
CA ASN A 261 17.17 15.31 1.79
C ASN A 261 18.27 16.28 2.23
N MET A 262 18.31 16.63 3.51
CA MET A 262 19.35 17.52 4.06
C MET A 262 20.71 16.81 4.09
N ARG A 263 20.71 15.51 4.38
CA ARG A 263 21.86 14.61 4.30
C ARG A 263 21.47 13.36 3.53
N SER A 264 22.43 12.76 2.81
CA SER A 264 22.21 11.49 2.12
C SER A 264 21.78 10.37 3.09
N ALA A 265 22.34 10.37 4.30
CA ALA A 265 21.99 9.42 5.35
C ALA A 265 20.50 9.50 5.77
N ASP A 266 19.86 10.67 5.68
CA ASP A 266 18.46 10.85 6.10
C ASP A 266 17.51 9.97 5.26
N GLN A 267 17.80 9.84 3.95
CA GLN A 267 17.07 8.97 3.02
C GLN A 267 17.13 7.48 3.40
N LEU A 268 18.21 7.08 4.09
CA LEU A 268 18.51 5.71 4.48
C LEU A 268 18.24 5.45 5.96
N THR A 269 17.48 6.32 6.62
CA THR A 269 17.08 6.12 8.02
C THR A 269 16.24 4.86 8.13
N ALA A 270 16.76 3.85 8.85
CA ALA A 270 16.04 2.63 9.17
C ALA A 270 15.02 2.88 10.28
N VAL A 271 13.83 2.31 10.15
CA VAL A 271 12.75 2.38 11.12
C VAL A 271 12.27 0.97 11.45
N ARG A 272 11.89 0.72 12.70
CA ARG A 272 11.44 -0.59 13.17
C ARG A 272 9.96 -0.57 13.57
N PHE A 273 9.27 -1.67 13.31
CA PHE A 273 7.85 -1.84 13.63
C PHE A 273 7.54 -3.31 13.99
N PRO A 274 6.39 -3.59 14.64
CA PRO A 274 5.51 -2.60 15.28
C PRO A 274 6.07 -2.12 16.63
N ASP A 275 5.83 -0.87 17.02
CA ASP A 275 6.28 -0.31 18.32
C ASP A 275 5.46 -0.80 19.52
N ALA A 276 4.25 -1.29 19.28
CA ALA A 276 3.37 -1.99 20.21
C ALA A 276 3.08 -3.41 19.68
N ASN A 277 2.79 -4.37 20.54
CA ASN A 277 2.39 -5.70 20.09
C ASN A 277 0.85 -5.74 19.96
N PRO A 278 0.31 -5.93 18.74
CA PRO A 278 -1.14 -5.99 18.53
C PRO A 278 -1.84 -7.11 19.32
N SER A 279 -1.10 -8.15 19.71
CA SER A 279 -1.62 -9.26 20.51
C SER A 279 -1.65 -9.00 22.02
N ASP A 280 -1.24 -7.81 22.47
CA ASP A 280 -1.32 -7.40 23.89
C ASP A 280 -2.75 -6.97 24.30
N LEU A 281 -3.74 -7.06 23.40
CA LEU A 281 -5.13 -6.77 23.75
C LEU A 281 -5.66 -7.78 24.78
N PRO A 282 -6.43 -7.32 25.79
CA PRO A 282 -7.10 -8.20 26.73
C PRO A 282 -8.01 -9.22 26.01
N ALA A 283 -8.11 -10.44 26.53
CA ALA A 283 -8.89 -11.52 25.90
C ALA A 283 -10.39 -11.22 25.77
N ASN A 284 -10.91 -10.29 26.57
CA ASN A 284 -12.31 -9.83 26.57
C ASN A 284 -12.53 -8.55 25.74
N CYS A 285 -11.53 -8.12 24.98
CA CYS A 285 -11.62 -6.91 24.17
C CYS A 285 -12.26 -7.23 22.80
N ASP A 286 -13.34 -6.52 22.46
CA ASP A 286 -13.95 -6.58 21.14
C ASP A 286 -13.27 -5.59 20.20
N PHE A 287 -12.39 -6.11 19.35
CA PHE A 287 -11.68 -5.34 18.33
C PHE A 287 -11.85 -5.99 16.95
N SER A 288 -12.39 -5.22 16.00
CA SER A 288 -12.58 -5.67 14.62
C SER A 288 -12.22 -4.61 13.58
N MET A 289 -12.02 -5.05 12.34
CA MET A 289 -11.80 -4.21 11.17
C MET A 289 -12.76 -4.65 10.05
N ALA A 290 -13.59 -3.73 9.57
CA ALA A 290 -14.50 -3.94 8.45
C ALA A 290 -13.90 -3.35 7.16
N ALA A 291 -14.01 -4.10 6.06
CA ALA A 291 -13.59 -3.66 4.74
C ALA A 291 -14.79 -3.17 3.92
N GLY A 292 -14.69 -1.98 3.32
CA GLY A 292 -15.72 -1.44 2.44
C GLY A 292 -15.91 0.07 2.58
N ASN A 293 -16.79 0.61 1.74
CA ASN A 293 -17.22 2.00 1.87
C ASN A 293 -17.93 2.20 3.23
N PHE A 294 -17.74 3.37 3.82
CA PHE A 294 -18.36 3.73 5.10
C PHE A 294 -19.87 4.00 4.97
N ILE A 295 -20.30 4.62 3.86
CA ILE A 295 -21.70 5.02 3.61
C ILE A 295 -22.50 3.86 3.04
#